data_AF-A0A960TNZ0-F1
#
_entry.id   AF-A0A960TNZ0-F1
#
_cell.length_a   1.000
_cell.length_b   1.000
_cell.length_c   1.000
_cell.angle_alpha   90.00
_cell.angle_beta   90.00
_cell.angle_gamma   90.00
#
_symmetry.space_group_name_H-M   'P 1'
#
loop_
_entity.id
_entity.type
_entity.pdbx_description
1 polymer ?
#
loop_
_entity_poly.entity_id
_entity_poly.type
_entity_poly.pdbx_seq_one_letter_code
_entity_poly.pdbx_strand_id
1 'polypeptide(L)'
;AFFVLPISVKWLFAAVLGATFLINVSQWDGAGLILMLTGTLWGYFYATAFRGLKTPFPFTHKADKWLAKQRERFKTFFTRKKGKEEKIVDISTGKQPLSDEEFVDRMLEKISNFGEESLTPQEKKRLDQIARNKKI
;
A
#
# COMPACT_ATOMS: atom_id res chain seq x y z
N ALA A 1 -22.70 29.92 3.46
CA ALA A 1 -21.84 31.11 3.64
C ALA A 1 -20.60 30.94 2.77
N PHE A 2 -20.47 31.76 1.74
CA PHE A 2 -19.33 31.76 0.82
C PHE A 2 -18.07 32.25 1.55
N PHE A 3 -16.94 31.58 1.33
CA PHE A 3 -15.61 32.06 1.75
C PHE A 3 -15.35 33.42 1.06
N VAL A 4 -15.47 34.52 1.80
CA VAL A 4 -15.38 35.91 1.29
C VAL A 4 -13.98 36.28 0.78
N LEU A 5 -12.97 35.46 1.05
CA LEU A 5 -11.62 35.68 0.56
C LEU A 5 -11.07 34.37 -0.02
N PRO A 6 -10.82 34.27 -1.35
CA PRO A 6 -10.10 33.15 -1.94
C PRO A 6 -8.61 33.25 -1.58
N ILE A 7 -8.29 33.15 -0.29
CA ILE A 7 -6.92 33.10 0.19
C ILE A 7 -6.37 31.72 -0.13
N SER A 8 -5.28 31.70 -0.90
CA SER A 8 -4.57 30.44 -1.12
C SER A 8 -4.11 29.91 0.23
N VAL A 9 -4.42 28.64 0.53
CA VAL A 9 -4.08 27.95 1.79
C VAL A 9 -2.61 28.12 2.19
N LYS A 10 -1.72 28.28 1.21
CA LYS A 10 -0.29 28.60 1.39
C LYS A 10 -0.06 29.84 2.23
N TRP A 11 -0.80 30.92 1.96
CA TRP A 11 -0.64 32.20 2.64
C TRP A 11 -1.19 32.16 4.06
N LEU A 12 -2.31 31.47 4.26
CA LEU A 12 -2.87 31.26 5.60
C LEU A 12 -1.88 30.46 6.47
N PHE A 13 -1.33 29.39 5.91
CA PHE A 13 -0.34 28.57 6.60
C PHE A 13 0.93 29.36 6.93
N ALA A 14 1.47 30.12 5.96
CA ALA A 14 2.64 30.97 6.17
C ALA A 14 2.40 32.05 7.23
N ALA A 15 1.22 32.67 7.25
CA ALA A 15 0.86 33.68 8.25
C ALA A 15 0.79 33.09 9.66
N VAL A 16 0.15 31.91 9.82
CA VAL A 16 0.05 31.24 11.12
C VAL A 16 1.41 30.78 11.63
N LEU A 17 2.23 30.17 10.75
CA LEU A 17 3.58 29.74 11.11
C LEU A 17 4.48 30.93 11.44
N GLY A 18 4.40 32.01 10.66
CA GLY A 18 5.16 33.22 10.88
C GLY A 18 4.79 33.92 12.19
N ALA A 19 3.49 34.03 12.49
CA ALA A 19 3.01 34.61 13.75
C ALA A 19 3.48 33.78 14.95
N THR A 20 3.30 32.46 14.89
CA THR A 20 3.74 31.55 15.96
C THR A 20 5.26 31.59 16.13
N PHE A 21 6.02 31.65 15.04
CA PHE A 21 7.47 31.79 15.08
C PHE A 21 7.90 33.10 15.76
N LEU A 22 7.27 34.23 15.40
CA LEU A 22 7.56 35.53 16.00
C LEU A 22 7.31 35.53 17.51
N ILE A 23 6.21 34.90 17.96
CA ILE A 23 5.87 34.80 19.38
C ILE A 23 6.93 34.01 20.13
N ASN A 24 7.31 32.83 19.62
CA ASN A 24 8.30 31.97 20.27
C ASN A 24 9.70 32.61 20.28
N VAL A 25 10.11 33.29 19.21
CA VAL A 25 11.37 34.04 19.15
C VAL A 25 11.35 35.21 20.14
N SER A 26 10.23 35.94 20.24
CA SER A 26 10.11 37.06 21.18
C SER A 26 10.22 36.63 22.63
N GLN A 27 9.82 35.40 22.95
CA GLN A 27 9.92 34.84 24.31
C GLN A 27 11.25 34.12 24.58
N TRP A 28 12.17 34.08 23.60
CA TRP A 28 13.39 33.28 23.66
C TRP A 28 13.12 31.79 24.00
N ASP A 29 11.93 31.30 23.65
CA ASP A 29 11.52 29.93 23.93
C ASP A 29 12.05 28.99 22.85
N GLY A 30 13.31 28.55 23.03
CA GLY A 30 13.96 27.59 22.15
C GLY A 30 13.24 26.24 22.12
N ALA A 31 12.58 25.83 23.20
CA ALA A 31 11.84 24.57 23.25
C ALA A 31 10.57 24.65 22.39
N GLY A 32 9.84 25.76 22.48
CA GLY A 32 8.68 26.06 21.62
C GLY A 32 9.03 26.08 20.14
N LEU A 33 10.19 26.64 19.77
CA LEU A 33 10.68 26.61 18.38
C LEU A 33 10.98 25.19 17.88
N ILE A 34 11.63 24.36 18.69
CA ILE A 34 11.93 22.96 18.34
C ILE A 34 10.63 22.15 18.20
N LEU A 35 9.68 22.35 19.10
CA LEU A 35 8.36 21.69 19.02
C LEU A 35 7.59 22.13 17.78
N MET A 36 7.62 23.42 17.44
CA MET A 36 6.97 23.92 16.22
C MET A 36 7.63 23.36 14.95
N LEU A 37 8.96 23.30 14.90
CA LEU A 37 9.71 22.72 13.77
C LEU A 37 9.41 21.22 13.62
N THR A 38 9.51 20.45 14.71
CA THR A 38 9.26 19.00 14.69
C THR A 38 7.81 18.70 14.34
N GLY A 39 6.84 19.42 14.91
CA GLY A 39 5.43 19.28 14.58
C GLY A 39 5.11 19.61 13.12
N THR A 40 5.71 20.69 12.58
CA THR A 40 5.54 21.07 11.17
C THR A 40 6.15 20.02 10.24
N LEU A 41 7.34 19.51 10.56
CA LEU A 41 8.00 18.45 9.81
C LEU A 41 7.20 17.14 9.86
N TRP A 42 6.67 16.78 11.03
CA TRP A 42 5.88 15.57 11.20
C TRP A 42 4.53 15.65 10.47
N GLY A 43 3.87 16.80 10.53
CA GLY A 43 2.64 17.07 9.78
C GLY A 43 2.89 17.01 8.26
N TYR A 44 3.98 17.59 7.78
CA TYR A 44 4.41 17.49 6.39
C TYR A 44 4.68 16.03 5.98
N PHE A 45 5.44 15.29 6.80
CA PHE A 45 5.72 13.87 6.56
C PHE A 45 4.44 13.03 6.52
N TYR A 46 3.52 13.25 7.46
CA TYR A 46 2.24 12.54 7.48
C TYR A 46 1.39 12.84 6.24
N ALA A 47 1.26 14.12 5.87
CA ALA A 47 0.47 14.53 4.70
C ALA A 47 1.02 13.96 3.39
N THR A 48 2.35 13.90 3.25
CA THR A 48 3.03 13.38 2.05
C THR A 48 3.10 11.86 2.03
N ALA A 49 3.46 11.20 3.14
CA ALA A 49 3.61 9.74 3.19
C ALA A 49 2.27 8.99 3.20
N PHE A 50 1.28 9.46 3.97
CA PHE A 50 -0.01 8.77 4.10
C PHE A 50 -1.03 9.20 3.05
N ARG A 51 -1.21 10.51 2.89
CA ARG A 51 -2.22 11.03 1.94
C ARG A 51 -1.68 11.24 0.53
N GLY A 52 -0.35 11.31 0.34
CA GLY A 52 0.24 11.54 -0.97
C GLY A 52 -0.09 12.91 -1.55
N LEU A 53 -0.42 13.89 -0.71
CA LEU A 53 -0.68 15.26 -1.17
C LEU A 53 0.64 15.83 -1.72
N LYS A 54 0.60 16.32 -2.95
CA LYS A 54 1.68 17.14 -3.50
C LYS A 54 1.63 18.49 -2.80
N THR A 55 2.68 18.81 -2.05
CA THR A 55 2.78 20.13 -1.47
C THR A 55 2.95 21.16 -2.58
N PRO A 56 2.31 22.32 -2.43
CA PRO A 56 2.20 23.24 -3.54
C PRO A 56 3.39 24.21 -3.60
N PHE A 57 4.51 23.87 -2.93
CA PHE A 57 5.77 24.61 -2.95
C PHE A 57 6.75 23.88 -3.88
N PRO A 58 7.39 24.58 -4.84
CA PRO A 58 8.29 23.94 -5.80
C PRO A 58 9.55 23.33 -5.15
N PHE A 59 10.01 23.87 -4.02
CA PHE A 59 11.19 23.35 -3.32
C PHE A 59 10.96 21.96 -2.70
N THR A 60 9.75 21.70 -2.19
CA THR A 60 9.38 20.43 -1.56
C THR A 60 9.07 19.33 -2.57
N HIS A 61 8.89 19.66 -3.85
CA HIS A 61 8.58 18.66 -4.89
C HIS A 61 9.62 17.54 -5.03
N LYS A 62 10.89 17.81 -4.73
CA LYS A 62 11.95 16.78 -4.74
C LYS A 62 11.77 15.79 -3.58
N ALA A 63 11.47 16.31 -2.39
CA ALA A 63 11.20 15.50 -1.20
C ALA A 63 9.89 14.72 -1.35
N ASP A 64 8.84 15.35 -1.87
CA ASP A 64 7.56 14.71 -2.18
C ASP A 64 7.72 13.54 -3.15
N LYS A 65 8.50 13.71 -4.23
CA LYS A 65 8.79 12.64 -5.20
C LYS A 65 9.57 11.49 -4.56
N TRP A 66 10.53 11.79 -3.69
CA TRP A 66 11.30 10.77 -2.98
C TRP A 66 10.41 9.98 -2.01
N LEU A 67 9.60 10.67 -1.21
CA LEU A 67 8.66 10.04 -0.27
C LEU A 67 7.57 9.22 -0.99
N ALA A 68 7.04 9.74 -2.11
CA ALA A 68 6.08 9.01 -2.94
C ALA A 68 6.68 7.71 -3.52
N LYS A 69 7.95 7.75 -3.98
CA LYS A 69 8.66 6.56 -4.47
C LYS A 69 8.88 5.52 -3.36
N GLN A 70 9.14 5.95 -2.12
CA GLN A 70 9.24 5.04 -0.99
C GLN A 70 7.88 4.42 -0.64
N ARG A 71 6.79 5.20 -0.66
CA ARG A 71 5.43 4.68 -0.49
C ARG A 71 5.10 3.61 -1.53
N GLU A 72 5.41 3.83 -2.80
CA GLU A 72 5.20 2.83 -3.85
C GLU A 72 6.00 1.55 -3.60
N ARG A 73 7.26 1.67 -3.16
CA ARG A 73 8.10 0.53 -2.79
C ARG A 73 7.54 -0.26 -1.61
N PHE A 74 7.07 0.41 -0.57
CA PHE A 74 6.40 -0.24 0.56
C PHE A 74 5.10 -0.92 0.12
N LYS A 75 4.27 -0.25 -0.68
CA LYS A 75 3.04 -0.83 -1.22
C LYS A 75 3.34 -2.07 -2.08
N THR A 76 4.36 -2.03 -2.94
CA THR A 76 4.76 -3.21 -3.74
C THR A 76 5.36 -4.32 -2.88
N PHE A 77 6.07 -4.01 -1.79
CA PHE A 77 6.57 -5.03 -0.85
C PHE A 77 5.42 -5.76 -0.14
N PHE A 78 4.40 -5.03 0.31
CA PHE A 78 3.20 -5.62 0.92
C PHE A 78 2.29 -6.34 -0.10
N THR A 79 2.23 -5.85 -1.34
CA THR A 79 1.41 -6.47 -2.40
C THR A 79 2.11 -7.71 -3.00
N ARG A 80 3.45 -7.73 -3.09
CA ARG A 80 4.22 -8.93 -3.49
C ARG A 80 4.06 -10.09 -2.51
N LYS A 81 3.77 -9.83 -1.23
CA LYS A 81 3.41 -10.90 -0.28
C LYS A 81 2.03 -11.51 -0.55
N LYS A 82 1.11 -10.82 -1.22
CA LYS A 82 -0.18 -11.37 -1.68
C LYS A 82 -0.11 -12.08 -3.04
N GLY A 83 0.99 -11.91 -3.78
CA GLY A 83 1.21 -12.52 -5.10
C GLY A 83 2.05 -13.79 -5.09
N LYS A 84 2.50 -14.27 -3.92
CA LYS A 84 2.89 -15.68 -3.82
C LYS A 84 1.60 -16.46 -3.83
N GLU A 85 1.26 -16.99 -5.00
CA GLU A 85 0.28 -18.05 -5.18
C GLU A 85 0.30 -18.94 -3.94
N GLU A 86 -0.84 -19.06 -3.27
CA GLU A 86 -1.04 -20.02 -2.20
C GLU A 86 -0.63 -21.38 -2.78
N LYS A 87 0.60 -21.81 -2.48
CA LYS A 87 1.05 -23.17 -2.79
C LYS A 87 0.08 -24.06 -2.03
N ILE A 88 -0.89 -24.62 -2.75
CA ILE A 88 -1.76 -25.67 -2.25
C ILE A 88 -0.82 -26.85 -1.96
N VAL A 89 -0.38 -26.94 -0.71
CA VAL A 89 0.41 -28.07 -0.20
C VAL A 89 -0.60 -29.03 0.38
N ASP A 90 -0.84 -30.13 -0.33
CA ASP A 90 -1.63 -31.23 0.20
C ASP A 90 -0.84 -31.90 1.35
N ILE A 91 -1.39 -31.79 2.56
CA ILE A 91 -0.80 -32.31 3.80
C ILE A 91 -0.86 -33.86 3.80
N SER A 92 -1.71 -34.48 2.96
CA SER A 92 -1.92 -35.92 2.94
C SER A 92 -0.82 -36.70 2.22
N THR A 93 -0.21 -36.13 1.18
CA THR A 93 0.76 -36.86 0.33
C THR A 93 2.19 -36.29 0.36
N GLY A 94 2.40 -35.07 0.88
CA GLY A 94 3.72 -34.44 0.98
C GLY A 94 4.42 -34.17 -0.36
N LYS A 95 3.79 -34.50 -1.50
CA LYS A 95 4.34 -34.39 -2.85
C LYS A 95 3.63 -33.26 -3.60
N GLN A 96 4.38 -32.21 -3.91
CA GLN A 96 3.92 -31.14 -4.79
C GLN A 96 3.70 -31.73 -6.20
N PRO A 97 2.55 -31.47 -6.87
CA PRO A 97 2.47 -31.61 -8.32
C PRO A 97 3.57 -30.76 -8.94
N LEU A 98 4.51 -31.38 -9.64
CA LEU A 98 5.60 -30.68 -10.31
C LEU A 98 5.12 -30.09 -11.64
N SER A 99 4.07 -30.66 -12.25
CA SER A 99 3.44 -30.16 -13.47
C SER A 99 1.92 -29.97 -13.32
N ASP A 100 1.37 -29.07 -14.14
CA ASP A 100 -0.09 -28.86 -14.24
C ASP A 100 -0.82 -30.12 -14.76
N GLU A 101 -0.12 -30.98 -15.48
CA GLU A 101 -0.64 -32.24 -16.04
C GLU A 101 -0.82 -33.29 -14.94
N GLU A 102 0.19 -33.48 -14.09
CA GLU A 102 0.11 -34.36 -12.92
C GLU A 102 -0.95 -33.90 -11.90
N PHE A 103 -1.25 -32.59 -11.86
CA PHE A 103 -2.33 -32.07 -11.05
C PHE A 103 -3.69 -32.42 -11.65
N VAL A 104 -3.88 -32.20 -12.95
CA VAL A 104 -5.14 -32.51 -13.65
C VAL A 104 -5.46 -34.00 -13.55
N ASP A 105 -4.50 -34.87 -13.85
CA ASP A 105 -4.72 -36.33 -13.83
C ASP A 105 -5.16 -36.82 -12.44
N ARG A 106 -4.53 -36.30 -11.38
CA ARG A 106 -4.92 -36.62 -9.99
C ARG A 106 -6.30 -36.09 -9.62
N MET A 107 -6.65 -34.90 -10.08
CA MET A 107 -7.99 -34.35 -9.82
C MET A 107 -9.06 -35.16 -10.57
N LEU A 108 -8.78 -35.58 -11.81
CA LEU A 108 -9.68 -36.46 -12.57
C LEU A 108 -9.82 -37.84 -11.91
N GLU A 109 -8.74 -38.41 -11.38
CA GLU A 109 -8.77 -39.65 -10.62
C GLU A 109 -9.61 -39.51 -9.33
N LYS A 110 -9.47 -38.39 -8.62
CA LYS A 110 -10.26 -38.09 -7.41
C LYS A 110 -11.74 -37.94 -7.73
N ILE A 111 -12.08 -37.22 -8.81
CA ILE A 111 -13.47 -37.09 -9.30
C ILE A 111 -14.02 -38.47 -9.70
N SER A 112 -13.22 -39.30 -10.39
CA SER A 112 -13.64 -40.63 -10.81
C SER A 112 -13.93 -41.56 -9.63
N ASN A 113 -13.14 -41.48 -8.56
CA ASN A 113 -13.25 -42.38 -7.41
C ASN A 113 -14.27 -41.91 -6.36
N PHE A 114 -14.40 -40.59 -6.15
CA PHE A 114 -15.16 -40.02 -5.03
C PHE A 114 -16.19 -38.96 -5.44
N GLY A 115 -16.34 -38.69 -6.74
CA GLY A 115 -17.24 -37.66 -7.27
C GLY A 115 -16.69 -36.24 -7.15
N GLU A 116 -17.38 -35.27 -7.76
CA GLU A 116 -16.94 -33.86 -7.80
C GLU A 116 -16.88 -33.19 -6.41
N GLU A 117 -17.68 -33.66 -5.45
CA GLU A 117 -17.72 -33.10 -4.08
C GLU A 117 -16.44 -33.39 -3.28
N SER A 118 -15.62 -34.33 -3.74
CA SER A 118 -14.33 -34.66 -3.12
C SER A 118 -13.25 -33.59 -3.34
N LEU A 119 -13.49 -32.63 -4.23
CA LEU A 119 -12.58 -31.52 -4.49
C LEU A 119 -12.80 -30.39 -3.50
N THR A 120 -11.71 -29.95 -2.89
CA THR A 120 -11.71 -28.73 -2.06
C THR A 120 -11.96 -27.51 -2.95
N PRO A 121 -12.52 -26.41 -2.40
CA PRO A 121 -12.73 -25.17 -3.15
C PRO A 121 -11.47 -24.60 -3.79
N GLN A 122 -10.30 -24.85 -3.17
CA GLN A 122 -8.99 -24.43 -3.68
C GLN A 122 -8.55 -25.27 -4.88
N GLU A 123 -8.69 -26.60 -4.81
CA GLU A 123 -8.40 -27.52 -5.92
C GLU A 123 -9.27 -27.22 -7.14
N LYS A 124 -10.58 -27.01 -6.93
CA LYS A 124 -11.53 -26.67 -7.99
C LYS A 124 -11.15 -25.36 -8.70
N LYS A 125 -10.82 -24.32 -7.92
CA LYS A 125 -10.38 -23.03 -8.47
C LYS A 125 -9.09 -23.15 -9.29
N ARG A 126 -8.14 -23.98 -8.84
CA ARG A 126 -6.88 -24.23 -9.55
C ARG A 126 -7.11 -25.03 -10.84
N LEU A 127 -7.98 -26.05 -10.81
CA LEU A 127 -8.37 -26.82 -11.99
C LEU A 127 -9.03 -25.91 -13.05
N ASP A 128 -9.95 -25.04 -12.63
CA ASP A 128 -10.59 -24.05 -13.52
C ASP A 128 -9.58 -23.07 -14.14
N GLN A 129 -8.55 -22.67 -13.38
CA GLN A 129 -7.50 -21.80 -13.88
C GLN A 129 -6.66 -22.49 -14.95
N ILE A 130 -6.27 -23.76 -14.74
CA ILE A 130 -5.53 -24.56 -15.71
C ILE A 130 -6.39 -24.81 -16.95
N ALA A 131 -7.67 -25.17 -16.79
CA ALA A 131 -8.61 -25.40 -17.89
C ALA A 131 -8.80 -24.14 -18.76
N ARG A 132 -8.86 -22.94 -18.16
CA ARG A 132 -8.91 -21.67 -18.90
C ARG A 132 -7.62 -21.36 -19.65
N ASN A 133 -6.47 -21.67 -19.06
CA ASN A 133 -5.16 -21.40 -19.66
C ASN A 133 -4.80 -22.39 -20.78
N LYS A 134 -5.32 -23.62 -20.75
CA LYS A 134 -5.07 -24.68 -21.75
C LYS A 134 -6.09 -24.69 -22.90
N LYS A 135 -6.97 -23.68 -23.01
CA LYS A 135 -7.93 -23.55 -24.12
C LYS A 135 -7.20 -23.46 -25.47
N ILE A 136 -7.23 -24.57 -26.20
CA ILE A 136 -7.39 -24.64 -27.67
C ILE A 136 -8.87 -24.39 -27.96
#